data_AF-A0A7J6KLE1-F1
#
_entry.id   AF-A0A7J6KLE1-F1
#
_cell.length_a   1.000
_cell.length_b   1.000
_cell.length_c   1.000
_cell.angle_alpha   90.00
_cell.angle_beta   90.00
_cell.angle_gamma   90.00
#
_symmetry.space_group_name_H-M   'P 1'
#
loop_
_entity.id
_entity.type
_entity.pdbx_description
1 polymer ?
#
loop_
_entity_poly.entity_id
_entity_poly.type
_entity_poly.pdbx_seq_one_letter_code
_entity_poly.pdbx_strand_id
1 'polypeptide(L)'
;LDSLENGTHSDEELSLARRADCCLVLEDILCKSQSGVDGSKAKPPKSYSAVVTSPRMLRNLRGCYTMGVDATFNLTHADLKLGVICSLPTTSTAQPIALVIVTQESTECIEHALKQLEKAATYLEIQDSISREVVLDGSAAIHSAVTSQYTDVADSQLFCIGCYFHALKRAKECKAKARVSTKIWLEIKKDLALLGDSPNGRLT
;
A
#
# COMPACT_ATOMS: atom_id res chain seq x y z
N LEU A 1 10.38 21.71 -10.39
CA LEU A 1 10.31 20.90 -9.16
C LEU A 1 11.70 20.74 -8.55
N ASP A 2 12.75 20.55 -9.37
CA ASP A 2 14.13 20.86 -8.96
C ASP A 2 14.27 22.31 -8.49
N SER A 3 13.55 23.23 -9.13
CA SER A 3 13.30 24.57 -8.58
C SER A 3 12.63 24.47 -7.21
N LEU A 4 11.40 23.92 -7.08
CA LEU A 4 10.60 23.81 -5.82
C LEU A 4 11.38 23.30 -4.60
N GLU A 5 12.26 22.33 -4.81
CA GLU A 5 13.11 21.73 -3.78
C GLU A 5 14.33 22.62 -3.43
N ASN A 6 14.76 23.50 -4.34
CA ASN A 6 15.86 24.45 -4.16
C ASN A 6 15.41 25.85 -3.67
N GLY A 7 14.13 26.05 -3.34
CA GLY A 7 13.64 27.27 -2.70
C GLY A 7 13.56 28.55 -3.58
N THR A 8 13.76 28.44 -4.88
CA THR A 8 13.71 29.55 -5.85
C THR A 8 12.35 29.66 -6.59
N HIS A 9 11.23 29.84 -5.88
CA HIS A 9 9.87 29.83 -6.50
C HIS A 9 9.26 31.19 -6.64
N SER A 10 8.55 31.37 -7.74
CA SER A 10 7.55 32.40 -7.92
C SER A 10 6.21 32.03 -7.24
N ASP A 11 5.39 33.03 -6.92
CA ASP A 11 4.07 32.82 -6.32
C ASP A 11 3.11 32.01 -7.23
N GLU A 12 3.30 32.09 -8.55
CA GLU A 12 2.55 31.29 -9.52
C GLU A 12 2.90 29.80 -9.46
N GLU A 13 4.18 29.46 -9.27
CA GLU A 13 4.62 28.07 -9.07
C GLU A 13 4.12 27.49 -7.75
N LEU A 14 4.10 28.30 -6.67
CA LEU A 14 3.52 27.91 -5.38
C LEU A 14 2.01 27.68 -5.48
N SER A 15 1.29 28.52 -6.22
CA SER A 15 -0.15 28.36 -6.48
C SER A 15 -0.46 27.09 -7.28
N LEU A 16 0.33 26.80 -8.31
CA LEU A 16 0.23 25.55 -9.09
C LEU A 16 0.56 24.31 -8.24
N ALA A 17 1.57 24.38 -7.36
CA ALA A 17 1.89 23.32 -6.42
C ALA A 17 0.72 23.05 -5.46
N ARG A 18 0.12 24.10 -4.88
CA ARG A 18 -1.07 23.99 -4.02
C ARG A 18 -2.28 23.36 -4.73
N ARG A 19 -2.46 23.63 -6.03
CA ARG A 19 -3.50 22.99 -6.86
C ARG A 19 -3.16 21.54 -7.19
N ALA A 20 -1.89 21.20 -7.37
CA ALA A 20 -1.43 19.81 -7.52
C ALA A 20 -1.50 19.01 -6.20
N ASP A 21 -1.55 19.70 -5.06
CA ASP A 21 -1.78 19.15 -3.73
C ASP A 21 -3.27 19.11 -3.35
N CYS A 22 -4.21 19.48 -4.24
CA CYS A 22 -5.63 19.23 -4.03
C CYS A 22 -5.85 17.73 -3.90
N CYS A 23 -6.11 17.29 -2.67
CA CYS A 23 -6.44 15.93 -2.29
C CYS A 23 -7.54 15.38 -3.22
N LEU A 24 -7.18 14.41 -4.06
CA LEU A 24 -8.12 13.61 -4.82
C LEU A 24 -8.61 12.50 -3.91
N VAL A 25 -9.84 12.65 -3.43
CA VAL A 25 -10.59 11.50 -2.94
C VAL A 25 -11.09 10.79 -4.19
N LEU A 26 -10.57 9.60 -4.47
CA LEU A 26 -11.10 8.75 -5.54
C LEU A 26 -12.40 8.14 -4.99
N GLU A 27 -13.48 8.91 -5.08
CA GLU A 27 -14.78 8.72 -4.40
C GLU A 27 -15.63 7.54 -4.89
N ASP A 28 -15.05 6.47 -5.44
CA ASP A 28 -15.79 5.22 -5.54
C ASP A 28 -15.72 4.53 -4.19
N ILE A 29 -16.68 4.83 -3.32
CA ILE A 29 -16.83 4.11 -2.05
C ILE A 29 -17.39 2.72 -2.37
N LEU A 30 -16.63 1.66 -2.12
CA LEU A 30 -17.18 0.30 -2.18
C LEU A 30 -18.10 0.08 -0.97
N CYS A 31 -19.41 0.38 -1.11
CA CYS A 31 -20.44 0.07 -0.11
C CYS A 31 -21.24 -1.18 -0.53
N LYS A 32 -20.88 -2.37 -0.03
CA LYS A 32 -21.74 -3.56 -0.19
C LYS A 32 -22.80 -3.57 0.91
N SER A 33 -24.08 -3.54 0.55
CA SER A 33 -25.19 -3.71 1.49
C SER A 33 -25.58 -5.20 1.63
N GLN A 34 -26.07 -5.64 2.80
CA GLN A 34 -26.61 -6.99 2.99
C GLN A 34 -28.04 -7.11 2.42
N SER A 35 -28.35 -8.22 1.74
CA SER A 35 -29.69 -8.59 1.26
C SER A 35 -30.52 -9.35 2.32
N GLY A 36 -31.77 -8.90 2.54
CA GLY A 36 -32.80 -9.46 3.46
C GLY A 36 -32.55 -9.15 4.95
N VAL A 37 -33.48 -8.74 5.82
CA VAL A 37 -34.95 -8.74 5.89
C VAL A 37 -35.38 -7.43 6.61
N ASP A 38 -36.53 -6.88 6.23
CA ASP A 38 -37.22 -5.70 6.78
C ASP A 38 -36.67 -4.29 6.50
N GLY A 39 -37.60 -3.46 6.01
CA GLY A 39 -37.38 -2.08 5.59
C GLY A 39 -37.16 -1.10 6.73
N SER A 40 -36.68 0.08 6.34
CA SER A 40 -36.67 1.34 7.09
C SER A 40 -35.54 1.64 8.10
N LYS A 41 -34.42 0.90 8.14
CA LYS A 41 -33.20 1.36 8.82
C LYS A 41 -32.03 1.43 7.85
N ALA A 42 -31.36 2.59 7.79
CA ALA A 42 -30.12 2.77 7.05
C ALA A 42 -29.15 1.64 7.44
N LYS A 43 -28.79 0.79 6.48
CA LYS A 43 -27.95 -0.37 6.73
C LYS A 43 -26.50 0.09 6.87
N PRO A 44 -25.74 -0.38 7.89
CA PRO A 44 -24.31 -0.13 7.92
C PRO A 44 -23.65 -0.81 6.69
N PRO A 45 -22.68 -0.17 6.03
CA PRO A 45 -21.95 -0.77 4.92
C PRO A 45 -21.19 -2.02 5.40
N LYS A 46 -21.29 -3.15 4.68
CA LYS A 46 -20.56 -4.40 4.99
C LYS A 46 -19.05 -4.24 4.81
N SER A 47 -18.67 -3.44 3.82
CA SER A 47 -17.32 -3.07 3.48
C SER A 47 -17.34 -1.59 3.10
N TYR A 48 -16.27 -0.87 3.42
CA TYR A 48 -15.99 0.47 2.97
C TYR A 48 -14.53 0.48 2.53
N SER A 49 -14.23 1.12 1.41
CA SER A 49 -12.89 1.41 0.93
C SER A 49 -12.91 2.76 0.24
N ALA A 50 -12.07 3.68 0.68
CA ALA A 50 -11.85 4.97 0.07
C ALA A 50 -10.35 5.17 -0.17
N VAL A 51 -10.00 5.69 -1.34
CA VAL A 51 -8.61 5.97 -1.70
C VAL A 51 -8.41 7.48 -1.74
N VAL A 52 -7.40 7.93 -1.01
CA VAL A 52 -7.02 9.32 -0.90
C VAL A 52 -5.63 9.47 -1.52
N THR A 53 -5.52 10.29 -2.56
CA THR A 53 -4.26 10.54 -3.27
C THR A 53 -4.22 11.97 -3.79
N SER A 54 -3.20 12.33 -4.57
CA SER A 54 -3.12 13.59 -5.30
C SER A 54 -2.31 13.37 -6.58
N PRO A 55 -2.37 14.27 -7.58
CA PRO A 55 -1.48 14.20 -8.73
C PRO A 55 0.00 14.10 -8.34
N ARG A 56 0.40 14.76 -7.24
CA ARG A 56 1.77 14.68 -6.73
C ARG A 56 2.11 13.30 -6.17
N MET A 57 1.20 12.68 -5.42
CA MET A 57 1.40 11.32 -4.90
C MET A 57 1.36 10.27 -6.01
N LEU A 58 0.43 10.38 -6.96
CA LEU A 58 0.32 9.48 -8.11
C LEU A 58 1.57 9.51 -8.99
N ARG A 59 2.28 10.64 -9.10
CA ARG A 59 3.57 10.70 -9.83
C ARG A 59 4.64 9.75 -9.28
N ASN A 60 4.54 9.33 -8.02
CA ASN A 60 5.46 8.34 -7.45
C ASN A 60 5.28 6.94 -8.08
N LEU A 61 4.19 6.71 -8.84
CA LEU A 61 4.02 5.52 -9.69
C LEU A 61 4.88 5.57 -10.96
N ARG A 62 5.36 6.74 -11.40
CA ARG A 62 6.11 6.86 -12.65
C ARG A 62 7.42 6.05 -12.58
N GLY A 63 7.54 5.02 -13.42
CA GLY A 63 8.70 4.11 -13.40
C GLY A 63 8.85 3.36 -12.07
N CYS A 64 7.75 3.17 -11.34
CA CYS A 64 7.77 2.51 -10.04
C CYS A 64 7.99 1.00 -10.21
N TYR A 65 9.23 0.55 -10.04
CA TYR A 65 9.57 -0.86 -10.15
C TYR A 65 9.07 -1.67 -8.93
N THR A 66 9.27 -1.14 -7.72
CA THR A 66 8.86 -1.77 -6.46
C THR A 66 7.84 -0.90 -5.71
N MET A 67 6.72 -1.49 -5.34
CA MET A 67 5.66 -0.86 -4.53
C MET A 67 5.57 -1.55 -3.16
N GLY A 68 5.14 -0.83 -2.14
CA GLY A 68 4.82 -1.37 -0.82
C GLY A 68 3.34 -1.17 -0.50
N VAL A 69 2.70 -2.20 0.06
CA VAL A 69 1.31 -2.15 0.53
C VAL A 69 1.28 -2.61 1.98
N ASP A 70 0.77 -1.75 2.86
CA ASP A 70 0.73 -1.97 4.30
C ASP A 70 -0.62 -1.48 4.87
N ALA A 71 -1.30 -2.31 5.67
CA ALA A 71 -2.54 -1.95 6.36
C ALA A 71 -2.29 -1.80 7.87
N THR A 72 -1.85 -0.62 8.29
CA THR A 72 -1.11 -0.49 9.56
C THR A 72 -1.91 0.09 10.73
N PHE A 73 -2.88 0.98 10.53
CA PHE A 73 -3.42 1.78 11.65
C PHE A 73 -4.91 1.62 11.87
N ASN A 74 -5.31 1.14 13.05
CA ASN A 74 -6.70 1.22 13.50
C ASN A 74 -7.02 2.67 13.89
N LEU A 75 -7.94 3.30 13.16
CA LEU A 75 -8.58 4.56 13.52
C LEU A 75 -9.63 4.27 14.61
N THR A 76 -9.15 4.23 15.85
CA THR A 76 -9.91 3.77 17.04
C THR A 76 -11.25 4.46 17.26
N HIS A 77 -11.40 5.72 16.84
CA HIS A 77 -12.65 6.46 17.00
C HIS A 77 -13.71 6.17 15.93
N ALA A 78 -13.33 5.54 14.81
CA ALA A 78 -14.22 5.34 13.67
C ALA A 78 -14.43 3.87 13.28
N ASP A 79 -13.77 2.93 13.96
CA ASP A 79 -13.74 1.49 13.56
C ASP A 79 -13.31 1.31 12.10
N LEU A 80 -12.29 2.09 11.70
CA LEU A 80 -11.69 2.06 10.37
C LEU A 80 -10.22 1.67 10.50
N LYS A 81 -9.65 1.20 9.40
CA LYS A 81 -8.23 0.96 9.22
C LYS A 81 -7.70 1.89 8.15
N LEU A 82 -6.50 2.40 8.37
CA LEU A 82 -5.73 3.15 7.41
C LEU A 82 -4.62 2.24 6.86
N GLY A 83 -4.66 2.02 5.56
CA GLY A 83 -3.57 1.47 4.77
C GLY A 83 -2.81 2.56 4.02
N VAL A 84 -1.59 2.23 3.63
CA VAL A 84 -0.70 3.09 2.88
C VAL A 84 -0.13 2.30 1.72
N ILE A 85 -0.11 2.92 0.55
CA ILE A 85 0.53 2.40 -0.66
C ILE A 85 1.67 3.35 -1.00
N CYS A 86 2.89 2.81 -1.15
CA CYS A 86 4.10 3.58 -1.38
C CYS A 86 4.91 3.04 -2.56
N SER A 87 5.62 3.91 -3.26
CA SER A 87 6.74 3.55 -4.10
C SER A 87 7.97 3.33 -3.21
N LEU A 88 8.76 2.30 -3.52
CA LEU A 88 9.95 1.90 -2.79
C LEU A 88 11.20 2.01 -3.67
N PRO A 89 11.68 3.24 -3.95
CA PRO A 89 12.92 3.44 -4.69
C PRO A 89 14.12 2.90 -3.91
N THR A 90 15.14 2.42 -4.61
CA THR A 90 16.36 1.86 -3.98
C THR A 90 17.29 2.93 -3.41
N THR A 91 17.19 4.16 -3.89
CA THR A 91 18.13 5.25 -3.58
C THR A 91 17.56 6.31 -2.64
N SER A 92 16.30 6.21 -2.24
CA SER A 92 15.64 7.21 -1.40
C SER A 92 14.61 6.59 -0.45
N THR A 93 14.00 7.43 0.39
CA THR A 93 12.97 6.99 1.31
C THR A 93 11.68 6.61 0.56
N ALA A 94 10.88 5.73 1.17
CA ALA A 94 9.57 5.36 0.62
C ALA A 94 8.73 6.61 0.30
N GLN A 95 8.11 6.62 -0.88
CA GLN A 95 7.35 7.75 -1.40
C GLN A 95 5.86 7.41 -1.46
N PRO A 96 4.99 8.12 -0.75
CA PRO A 96 3.57 7.74 -0.65
C PRO A 96 2.84 7.95 -1.99
N ILE A 97 2.13 6.92 -2.44
CA ILE A 97 1.27 6.94 -3.64
C ILE A 97 -0.18 7.19 -3.23
N ALA A 98 -0.64 6.55 -2.15
CA ALA A 98 -2.01 6.66 -1.70
C ALA A 98 -2.15 6.33 -0.21
N LEU A 99 -3.19 6.90 0.38
CA LEU A 99 -3.75 6.47 1.65
C LEU A 99 -5.07 5.74 1.37
N VAL A 100 -5.30 4.62 2.01
CA VAL A 100 -6.50 3.81 1.83
C VAL A 100 -7.23 3.70 3.16
N ILE A 101 -8.48 4.12 3.21
CA ILE A 101 -9.31 4.02 4.41
C ILE A 101 -10.31 2.89 4.20
N VAL A 102 -10.28 1.86 5.04
CA VAL A 102 -11.14 0.68 4.93
C VAL A 102 -11.83 0.38 6.25
N THR A 103 -13.04 -0.17 6.26
CA THR A 103 -13.62 -0.70 7.51
C THR A 103 -12.91 -1.95 7.99
N GLN A 104 -12.50 -2.78 7.05
CA GLN A 104 -11.76 -4.01 7.32
C GLN A 104 -10.75 -4.26 6.21
N GLU A 105 -9.66 -4.90 6.60
CA GLU A 105 -8.67 -5.42 5.67
C GLU A 105 -9.24 -6.68 5.03
N SER A 106 -9.73 -6.54 3.80
CA SER A 106 -10.32 -7.62 3.01
C SER A 106 -9.80 -7.52 1.58
N THR A 107 -9.71 -8.66 0.90
CA THR A 107 -9.22 -8.74 -0.48
C THR A 107 -9.95 -7.74 -1.38
N GLU A 108 -11.27 -7.67 -1.27
CA GLU A 108 -12.10 -6.78 -2.10
C GLU A 108 -11.80 -5.29 -1.86
N CYS A 109 -11.54 -4.87 -0.62
CA CYS A 109 -11.22 -3.48 -0.32
C CYS A 109 -9.86 -3.07 -0.88
N ILE A 110 -8.87 -3.97 -0.83
CA ILE A 110 -7.52 -3.71 -1.32
C ILE A 110 -7.48 -3.77 -2.85
N GLU A 111 -8.15 -4.74 -3.48
CA GLU A 111 -8.30 -4.80 -4.94
C GLU A 111 -8.96 -3.53 -5.48
N HIS A 112 -10.02 -3.09 -4.80
CA HIS A 112 -10.69 -1.85 -5.16
C HIS A 112 -9.73 -0.67 -5.11
N ALA A 113 -8.90 -0.58 -4.06
CA ALA A 113 -7.93 0.49 -3.93
C ALA A 113 -6.89 0.49 -5.07
N LEU A 114 -6.34 -0.69 -5.39
CA LEU A 114 -5.37 -0.85 -6.48
C LEU A 114 -5.99 -0.49 -7.84
N LYS A 115 -7.21 -0.96 -8.12
CA LYS A 115 -7.96 -0.63 -9.35
C LYS A 115 -8.18 0.88 -9.51
N GLN A 116 -8.51 1.57 -8.42
CA GLN A 116 -8.72 3.03 -8.47
C GLN A 116 -7.42 3.77 -8.75
N LEU A 117 -6.29 3.33 -8.18
CA LEU A 117 -4.98 3.93 -8.47
C LEU A 117 -4.55 3.71 -9.92
N GLU A 118 -4.76 2.52 -10.47
CA GLU A 118 -4.42 2.21 -11.86
C GLU A 118 -5.26 3.05 -12.84
N LYS A 119 -6.56 3.18 -12.57
CA LYS A 119 -7.45 4.08 -13.35
C LYS A 119 -6.97 5.53 -13.28
N ALA A 120 -6.62 6.02 -12.09
CA ALA A 120 -6.14 7.38 -11.90
C ALA A 120 -4.79 7.62 -12.61
N ALA A 121 -3.88 6.65 -12.54
CA ALA A 121 -2.60 6.69 -13.23
C ALA A 121 -2.78 6.67 -14.75
N THR A 122 -3.70 5.86 -15.27
CA THR A 122 -4.06 5.79 -16.69
C THR A 122 -4.65 7.11 -17.17
N TYR A 123 -5.59 7.70 -16.40
CA TYR A 123 -6.20 8.99 -16.72
C TYR A 123 -5.18 10.13 -16.77
N LEU A 124 -4.14 10.08 -15.92
CA LEU A 124 -3.04 11.05 -15.90
C LEU A 124 -1.89 10.68 -16.84
N GLU A 125 -2.04 9.65 -17.67
CA GLU A 125 -1.03 9.17 -18.61
C GLU A 125 0.34 8.88 -17.96
N ILE A 126 0.33 8.35 -16.73
CA ILE A 126 1.55 8.01 -16.00
C ILE A 126 2.17 6.75 -16.60
N GLN A 127 3.30 6.94 -17.27
CA GLN A 127 4.08 5.85 -17.87
C GLN A 127 4.68 4.92 -16.83
N ASP A 128 4.75 3.64 -17.19
CA ASP A 128 5.35 2.57 -16.36
C ASP A 128 4.81 2.56 -14.92
N SER A 129 3.49 2.75 -14.78
CA SER A 129 2.79 2.83 -13.50
C SER A 129 2.44 1.46 -12.87
N ILE A 130 2.73 0.36 -13.58
CA ILE A 130 2.54 -1.00 -13.08
C ILE A 130 3.85 -1.50 -12.50
N SER A 131 3.88 -1.74 -11.19
CA SER A 131 5.04 -2.28 -10.50
C SER A 131 5.26 -3.77 -10.79
N ARG A 132 6.52 -4.18 -10.83
CA ARG A 132 6.92 -5.58 -11.01
C ARG A 132 7.12 -6.31 -9.70
N GLU A 133 7.45 -5.56 -8.65
CA GLU A 133 7.66 -6.08 -7.30
C GLU A 133 6.71 -5.39 -6.33
N VAL A 134 6.08 -6.15 -5.44
CA VAL A 134 5.21 -5.61 -4.40
C VAL A 134 5.60 -6.20 -3.04
N VAL A 135 5.99 -5.32 -2.12
CA VAL A 135 6.37 -5.66 -0.74
C VAL A 135 5.13 -5.61 0.15
N LEU A 136 4.85 -6.69 0.86
CA LEU A 136 3.62 -6.90 1.63
C LEU A 136 3.92 -7.12 3.11
N ASP A 137 3.06 -6.67 4.01
CA ASP A 137 3.16 -6.89 5.47
C ASP A 137 2.88 -8.35 5.93
N GLY A 138 2.60 -9.24 4.97
CA GLY A 138 2.25 -10.65 5.18
C GLY A 138 0.77 -10.90 5.47
N SER A 139 -0.11 -9.94 5.18
CA SER A 139 -1.55 -10.12 5.12
C SER A 139 -1.95 -11.01 3.94
N ALA A 140 -2.80 -12.01 4.21
CA ALA A 140 -3.39 -12.85 3.17
C ALA A 140 -4.33 -12.05 2.24
N ALA A 141 -5.08 -11.10 2.81
CA ALA A 141 -6.01 -10.26 2.04
C ALA A 141 -5.26 -9.36 1.04
N ILE A 142 -4.18 -8.73 1.50
CA ILE A 142 -3.32 -7.90 0.63
C ILE A 142 -2.67 -8.77 -0.45
N HIS A 143 -2.11 -9.93 -0.08
CA HIS A 143 -1.51 -10.83 -1.06
C HIS A 143 -2.50 -11.26 -2.14
N SER A 144 -3.69 -11.73 -1.74
CA SER A 144 -4.72 -12.15 -2.71
C SER A 144 -5.12 -11.01 -3.65
N ALA A 145 -5.25 -9.78 -3.13
CA ALA A 145 -5.64 -8.62 -3.91
C ALA A 145 -4.58 -8.18 -4.92
N VAL A 146 -3.31 -8.23 -4.53
CA VAL A 146 -2.18 -7.91 -5.40
C VAL A 146 -2.05 -8.96 -6.50
N THR A 147 -2.14 -10.24 -6.15
CA THR A 147 -2.09 -11.33 -7.13
C THR A 147 -3.25 -11.23 -8.12
N SER A 148 -4.49 -11.03 -7.67
CA SER A 148 -5.64 -10.94 -8.58
C SER A 148 -5.58 -9.73 -9.51
N GLN A 149 -5.04 -8.59 -9.06
CA GLN A 149 -4.98 -7.39 -9.87
C GLN A 149 -3.88 -7.44 -10.95
N TYR A 150 -2.72 -8.01 -10.64
CA TYR A 150 -1.53 -7.90 -11.49
C TYR A 150 -1.07 -9.20 -12.17
N THR A 151 -1.65 -10.37 -11.84
CA THR A 151 -1.23 -11.66 -12.44
C THR A 151 -1.93 -11.97 -13.75
N ASP A 152 -3.10 -11.37 -14.02
CA ASP A 152 -3.85 -11.59 -15.27
C ASP A 152 -3.29 -10.79 -16.47
N VAL A 153 -2.24 -9.99 -16.28
CA VAL A 153 -1.59 -9.21 -17.35
C VAL A 153 -0.53 -10.10 -18.01
N ALA A 154 -0.83 -10.57 -19.22
CA ALA A 154 -0.17 -11.67 -19.94
C ALA A 154 1.37 -11.60 -20.13
N ASP A 155 2.02 -10.47 -19.78
CA ASP A 155 3.46 -10.24 -19.96
C ASP A 155 4.20 -9.75 -18.69
N SER A 156 3.53 -9.64 -17.52
CA SER A 156 4.18 -9.17 -16.29
C SER A 156 4.38 -10.29 -15.27
N GLN A 157 5.64 -10.68 -15.05
CA GLN A 157 6.01 -11.48 -13.88
C GLN A 157 5.96 -10.59 -12.64
N LEU A 158 4.87 -10.67 -11.88
CA LEU A 158 4.72 -10.02 -10.59
C LEU A 158 5.46 -10.81 -9.50
N PHE A 159 6.27 -10.13 -8.69
CA PHE A 159 6.93 -10.71 -7.53
C PHE A 159 6.33 -10.13 -6.24
N CYS A 160 5.70 -10.98 -5.44
CA CYS A 160 5.24 -10.61 -4.10
C CYS A 160 6.34 -10.90 -3.08
N ILE A 161 6.80 -9.89 -2.35
CA ILE A 161 7.90 -9.97 -1.40
C ILE A 161 7.38 -9.73 0.01
N GLY A 162 7.74 -10.58 0.96
CA GLY A 162 7.42 -10.36 2.37
C GLY A 162 8.27 -9.23 2.98
N CYS A 163 7.64 -8.28 3.66
CA CYS A 163 8.35 -7.20 4.34
C CYS A 163 9.23 -7.76 5.48
N TYR A 164 10.53 -7.53 5.40
CA TYR A 164 11.51 -7.96 6.40
C TYR A 164 11.15 -7.49 7.82
N PHE A 165 10.73 -6.24 8.00
CA PHE A 165 10.37 -5.70 9.32
C PHE A 165 9.15 -6.40 9.92
N HIS A 166 8.16 -6.74 9.10
CA HIS A 166 6.99 -7.51 9.53
C HIS A 166 7.36 -8.96 9.85
N ALA A 167 8.20 -9.60 9.04
CA ALA A 167 8.72 -10.93 9.33
C ALA A 167 9.49 -10.96 10.66
N LEU A 168 10.38 -9.98 10.89
CA LEU A 168 11.14 -9.85 12.13
C LEU A 168 10.24 -9.59 13.35
N LYS A 169 9.19 -8.76 13.20
CA LYS A 169 8.19 -8.52 14.24
C LYS A 169 7.46 -9.81 14.61
N ARG A 170 6.92 -10.54 13.63
CA ARG A 170 6.25 -11.83 13.83
C ARG A 170 7.17 -12.86 14.48
N ALA A 171 8.43 -12.93 14.03
CA ALA A 171 9.42 -13.83 14.61
C ALA A 171 9.69 -13.53 16.10
N LYS A 172 9.77 -12.24 16.48
CA LYS A 172 9.91 -11.83 17.89
C LYS A 172 8.69 -12.24 18.73
N GLU A 173 7.47 -12.09 18.19
CA GLU A 173 6.25 -12.52 18.86
C GLU A 173 6.20 -14.04 19.04
N CYS A 174 6.60 -14.81 18.02
CA CYS A 174 6.72 -16.27 18.09
C CYS A 174 7.75 -16.72 19.12
N LYS A 175 8.92 -16.05 19.18
CA LYS A 175 9.94 -16.31 20.21
C LYS A 175 9.36 -16.19 21.62
N ALA A 176 8.59 -15.13 21.88
CA ALA A 176 7.97 -14.90 23.18
C ALA A 176 6.93 -15.98 23.52
N LYS A 177 6.07 -16.35 22.55
CA LYS A 177 5.04 -17.39 22.73
C LYS A 177 5.62 -18.79 22.95
N ALA A 178 6.61 -19.17 22.14
CA ALA A 178 7.26 -20.48 22.20
C ALA A 178 8.37 -20.58 23.25
N ARG A 179 8.67 -19.48 23.98
CA ARG A 179 9.74 -19.40 24.99
C ARG A 179 11.11 -19.88 24.47
N VAL A 180 11.42 -19.53 23.23
CA VAL A 180 12.67 -19.93 22.57
C VAL A 180 13.86 -19.35 23.32
N SER A 181 14.88 -20.18 23.57
CA SER A 181 16.10 -19.75 24.26
C SER A 181 16.83 -18.64 23.50
N THR A 182 17.55 -17.78 24.21
CA THR A 182 18.31 -16.67 23.59
C THR A 182 19.32 -17.16 22.56
N LYS A 183 19.96 -18.32 22.80
CA LYS A 183 20.94 -18.89 21.87
C LYS A 183 20.30 -19.26 20.52
N ILE A 184 19.16 -19.96 20.55
CA ILE A 184 18.44 -20.33 19.32
C ILE A 184 17.89 -19.09 18.61
N TRP A 185 17.38 -18.12 19.38
CA TRP A 185 16.91 -16.86 18.83
C TRP A 185 17.99 -16.05 18.09
N LEU A 186 19.22 -16.05 18.58
CA LEU A 186 20.31 -15.35 17.92
C LEU A 186 20.64 -15.96 16.55
N GLU A 187 20.60 -17.29 16.42
CA GLU A 187 20.77 -17.95 15.12
C GLU A 187 19.59 -17.65 14.18
N ILE A 188 18.34 -17.77 14.65
CA ILE A 188 17.16 -17.38 13.87
C ILE A 188 17.25 -15.92 13.40
N LYS A 189 17.72 -15.00 14.27
CA LYS A 189 17.86 -13.60 13.91
C LYS A 189 18.94 -13.38 12.85
N LYS A 190 20.04 -14.14 12.87
CA LYS A 190 21.06 -14.10 11.81
C LYS A 190 20.46 -14.57 10.49
N ASP A 191 19.73 -15.69 10.49
CA ASP A 191 19.08 -16.22 9.28
C ASP A 191 18.07 -15.22 8.71
N LEU A 192 17.28 -14.58 9.58
CA LEU A 192 16.35 -13.52 9.16
C LEU A 192 17.08 -12.29 8.61
N ALA A 193 18.25 -11.93 9.15
CA ALA A 193 19.03 -10.79 8.65
C ALA A 193 19.53 -11.02 7.21
N LEU A 194 19.81 -12.27 6.83
CA LEU A 194 20.13 -12.63 5.44
C LEU A 194 18.99 -12.31 4.46
N LEU A 195 17.75 -12.24 4.93
CA LEU A 195 16.60 -11.81 4.13
C LEU A 195 16.63 -10.30 3.87
N GLY A 196 17.20 -9.51 4.78
CA GLY A 196 17.34 -8.06 4.66
C GLY A 196 18.57 -7.62 3.86
N ASP A 197 19.63 -8.43 3.86
CA ASP A 197 20.92 -8.11 3.20
C ASP A 197 20.99 -8.55 1.73
N SER A 198 19.93 -9.16 1.18
CA SER A 198 19.85 -9.41 -0.25
C SER A 198 19.85 -8.06 -0.99
N PRO A 199 20.78 -7.80 -1.93
CA PRO A 199 20.89 -6.50 -2.61
C PRO A 199 19.65 -6.11 -3.44
N ASN A 200 18.64 -7.00 -3.49
CA ASN A 200 17.34 -6.79 -4.12
C ASN A 200 16.15 -7.08 -3.19
N GLY A 201 16.34 -7.31 -1.88
CA GLY A 201 15.26 -7.67 -0.95
C GLY A 201 14.44 -8.91 -1.34
N ARG A 202 14.97 -9.76 -2.24
CA ARG A 202 14.22 -10.86 -2.86
C ARG A 202 14.08 -12.04 -1.90
N LEU A 203 12.83 -12.30 -1.51
CA LEU A 203 12.36 -13.60 -1.07
C LEU A 203 11.73 -14.27 -2.29
N THR A 204 12.35 -15.33 -2.82
CA THR A 204 11.69 -16.27 -3.75
C THR A 204 10.89 -17.29 -2.97
#